data_AF-A0A935HX91-F1
#
_entry.id   AF-A0A935HX91-F1
#
_cell.length_a   1.000
_cell.length_b   1.000
_cell.length_c   1.000
_cell.angle_alpha   90.00
_cell.angle_beta   90.00
_cell.angle_gamma   90.00
#
_symmetry.space_group_name_H-M   'P 1'
#
loop_
_entity.id
_entity.type
_entity.pdbx_description
1 polymer ?
#
loop_
_entity_poly.entity_id
_entity_poly.type
_entity_poly.pdbx_seq_one_letter_code
_entity_poly.pdbx_strand_id
1 'polypeptide(L)'
;MTDSEKEAYKTYQPPFINSDDINPPPTPVRTMAEWEEVQGIIVAWISYTSIIRQIVDFAQDEGLVYIVCSDSNAVKTYLTSGGVPLVNLKFIVTTFNSVWCRDYGPWAVYSEYPTV
;
A
#
# COMPACT_ATOMS: atom_id res chain seq x y z
N MET A 1 9.48 -14.33 22.61
CA MET A 1 8.14 -14.33 23.21
C MET A 1 8.29 -14.44 24.72
N THR A 2 7.93 -13.38 25.44
CA THR A 2 7.97 -13.38 26.91
C THR A 2 6.89 -14.30 27.47
N ASP A 3 7.00 -14.66 28.74
CA ASP A 3 5.96 -15.48 29.38
C ASP A 3 4.62 -14.71 29.50
N SER A 4 4.67 -13.37 29.57
CA SER A 4 3.47 -12.53 29.51
C SER A 4 2.79 -12.55 28.14
N GLU A 5 3.54 -12.56 27.05
CA GLU A 5 2.99 -12.69 25.69
C GLU A 5 2.35 -14.06 25.47
N LYS A 6 2.91 -15.14 26.03
CA LYS A 6 2.32 -16.49 25.98
C LYS A 6 0.96 -16.56 26.68
N GLU A 7 0.83 -15.97 27.86
CA GLU A 7 -0.45 -15.94 28.59
C GLU A 7 -1.50 -15.08 27.88
N ALA A 8 -1.10 -13.93 27.34
CA ALA A 8 -1.99 -13.06 26.57
C ALA A 8 -2.50 -13.74 25.29
N TYR A 9 -1.67 -14.57 24.64
CA TYR A 9 -2.06 -15.30 23.43
C TYR A 9 -3.16 -16.34 23.68
N LYS A 10 -3.19 -16.97 24.87
CA LYS A 10 -4.21 -17.99 25.21
C LYS A 10 -5.63 -17.43 25.21
N THR A 11 -5.79 -16.15 25.49
CA THR A 11 -7.10 -15.47 25.58
C THR A 11 -7.32 -14.45 24.48
N TYR A 12 -6.36 -14.31 23.56
CA TYR A 12 -6.47 -13.37 22.45
C TYR A 12 -7.64 -13.73 21.56
N GLN A 13 -8.64 -12.85 21.52
CA GLN A 13 -9.70 -12.85 20.53
C GLN A 13 -9.32 -11.81 19.48
N PRO A 14 -9.08 -12.20 18.23
CA PRO A 14 -8.83 -11.21 17.18
C PRO A 14 -10.07 -10.31 17.06
N PRO A 15 -9.89 -9.00 16.82
CA PRO A 15 -11.02 -8.12 16.58
C PRO A 15 -11.81 -8.63 15.38
N PHE A 16 -13.09 -8.95 15.60
CA PHE A 16 -14.01 -9.33 14.53
C PHE A 16 -14.60 -8.06 13.93
N ILE A 17 -14.14 -7.68 12.75
CA ILE A 17 -14.69 -6.53 12.02
C ILE A 17 -15.74 -7.05 11.04
N ASN A 18 -17.02 -6.75 11.32
CA ASN A 18 -18.13 -6.92 10.37
C ASN A 18 -18.12 -5.77 9.36
N SER A 19 -17.18 -5.72 8.41
CA SER A 19 -17.19 -4.66 7.40
C SER A 19 -17.22 -5.10 5.95
N ASP A 20 -16.96 -6.36 5.62
CA ASP A 20 -16.64 -6.68 4.22
C ASP A 20 -17.60 -7.71 3.65
N ASP A 21 -17.97 -7.49 2.38
CA ASP A 21 -18.57 -8.50 1.53
C ASP A 21 -17.67 -9.75 1.57
N ILE A 22 -18.15 -10.81 2.22
CA ILE A 22 -17.42 -12.07 2.38
C ILE A 22 -17.48 -12.93 1.12
N ASN A 23 -18.20 -12.50 0.08
CA ASN A 23 -18.26 -13.26 -1.14
C ASN A 23 -16.92 -13.13 -1.87
N PRO A 24 -16.21 -14.25 -2.11
CA PRO A 24 -15.00 -14.20 -2.92
C PRO A 24 -15.35 -13.74 -4.35
N PRO A 25 -14.35 -13.30 -5.13
CA PRO A 25 -14.55 -13.05 -6.55
C PRO A 25 -15.25 -14.24 -7.23
N PRO A 26 -16.23 -14.01 -8.13
CA PRO A 26 -17.04 -15.08 -8.73
C PRO A 26 -16.24 -15.95 -9.72
N THR A 27 -15.05 -15.52 -10.11
CA THR A 27 -14.14 -16.21 -11.03
C THR A 27 -12.86 -16.65 -10.29
N PRO A 28 -12.17 -17.70 -10.77
CA PRO A 28 -10.87 -18.06 -10.21
C PRO A 28 -9.89 -16.89 -10.31
N VAL A 29 -9.23 -16.59 -9.19
CA VAL A 29 -8.23 -15.54 -9.09
C VAL A 29 -6.87 -16.11 -8.72
N ARG A 30 -5.81 -15.43 -9.17
CA ARG A 30 -4.45 -15.67 -8.68
C ARG A 30 -3.84 -14.36 -8.19
N THR A 31 -2.97 -14.45 -7.20
CA THR A 31 -2.06 -13.36 -6.86
C THR A 31 -0.93 -13.30 -7.88
N MET A 32 -0.37 -12.11 -8.06
CA MET A 32 0.85 -11.91 -8.84
C MET A 32 2.08 -12.23 -8.00
N ALA A 33 3.12 -12.77 -8.61
CA ALA A 33 4.45 -12.73 -8.05
C ALA A 33 5.03 -11.31 -8.13
N GLU A 34 5.96 -10.97 -7.23
CA GLU A 34 6.48 -9.60 -7.11
C GLU A 34 7.36 -9.16 -8.29
N TRP A 35 7.87 -10.12 -9.07
CA TRP A 35 8.66 -9.88 -10.29
C TRP A 35 7.82 -9.86 -11.57
N GLU A 36 6.50 -10.05 -11.48
CA GLU A 36 5.61 -9.85 -12.62
C GLU A 36 5.41 -8.35 -12.89
N GLU A 37 5.04 -8.02 -14.13
CA GLU A 37 4.77 -6.64 -14.53
C GLU A 37 3.65 -6.03 -13.67
N VAL A 38 3.91 -4.84 -13.12
CA VAL A 38 2.97 -4.11 -12.27
C VAL A 38 2.74 -2.71 -12.83
N GLN A 39 1.50 -2.23 -12.74
CA GLN A 39 1.15 -0.88 -13.21
C GLN A 39 1.64 0.24 -12.27
N GLY A 40 1.95 -0.10 -11.02
CA GLY A 40 2.36 0.88 -10.02
C GLY A 40 2.52 0.32 -8.62
N ILE A 41 3.06 1.15 -7.74
CA ILE A 41 3.31 0.84 -6.32
C ILE A 41 2.53 1.79 -5.41
N ILE A 42 2.32 1.37 -4.15
CA ILE A 42 1.66 2.18 -3.13
C ILE A 42 2.62 2.48 -1.98
N VAL A 43 2.60 3.72 -1.49
CA VAL A 43 3.35 4.17 -0.32
C VAL A 43 2.45 4.94 0.65
N ALA A 44 2.68 4.79 1.95
CA ALA A 44 2.00 5.58 2.98
C ALA A 44 2.90 6.72 3.49
N TRP A 45 2.43 7.96 3.35
CA TRP A 45 3.20 9.16 3.65
C TRP A 45 3.04 9.58 5.12
N ILE A 46 3.83 8.98 6.02
CA ILE A 46 3.76 9.26 7.47
C ILE A 46 5.13 9.41 8.16
N SER A 47 6.06 8.50 7.93
CA SER A 47 7.40 8.48 8.54
C SER A 47 8.44 8.12 7.49
N TYR A 48 9.72 8.37 7.78
CA TYR A 48 10.82 8.14 6.84
C TYR A 48 10.64 8.88 5.50
N THR A 49 9.99 10.05 5.50
CA THR A 49 9.61 10.79 4.28
C THR A 49 10.80 11.18 3.39
N SER A 50 12.01 11.29 3.95
CA SER A 50 13.24 11.48 3.17
C SER A 50 13.62 10.26 2.32
N ILE A 51 13.36 9.04 2.82
CA ILE A 51 13.56 7.78 2.10
C ILE A 51 12.40 7.60 1.12
N ILE A 52 11.15 7.81 1.56
CA ILE A 52 9.98 7.69 0.69
C ILE A 52 10.08 8.65 -0.49
N ARG A 53 10.57 9.88 -0.31
CA ARG A 53 10.82 10.80 -1.41
C ARG A 53 11.74 10.20 -2.48
N GLN A 54 12.82 9.54 -2.08
CA GLN A 54 13.73 8.88 -3.03
C GLN A 54 13.07 7.70 -3.72
N ILE A 55 12.29 6.89 -2.99
CA ILE A 55 11.50 5.80 -3.57
C ILE A 55 10.52 6.35 -4.62
N VAL A 56 9.79 7.42 -4.30
CA VAL A 56 8.86 8.08 -5.23
C VAL A 56 9.59 8.61 -6.46
N ASP A 57 10.77 9.21 -6.27
CA ASP A 57 11.57 9.78 -7.36
C ASP A 57 12.00 8.73 -8.39
N PHE A 58 12.49 7.57 -7.93
CA PHE A 58 12.87 6.49 -8.85
C PHE A 58 11.66 5.70 -9.37
N ALA A 59 10.65 5.44 -8.53
CA ALA A 59 9.53 4.60 -8.93
C ALA A 59 8.60 5.26 -9.96
N GLN A 60 8.51 6.60 -9.98
CA GLN A 60 7.67 7.29 -10.96
C GLN A 60 8.20 7.17 -12.40
N ASP A 61 9.47 6.84 -12.60
CA ASP A 61 10.04 6.60 -13.93
C ASP A 61 9.63 5.22 -14.48
N GLU A 62 9.36 4.26 -13.59
CA GLU A 62 8.99 2.88 -13.94
C GLU A 62 7.47 2.65 -14.01
N GLY A 63 6.68 3.40 -13.23
CA GLY A 63 5.23 3.22 -13.18
C GLY A 63 4.49 4.23 -12.32
N LEU A 64 3.20 3.96 -12.04
CA LEU A 64 2.40 4.84 -11.19
C LEU A 64 2.77 4.69 -9.71
N VAL A 65 2.87 5.80 -8.99
CA VAL A 65 3.08 5.80 -7.55
C VAL A 65 1.85 6.37 -6.86
N TYR A 66 1.15 5.50 -6.13
CA TYR A 66 0.02 5.86 -5.29
C TYR A 66 0.52 6.27 -3.91
N ILE A 67 0.35 7.53 -3.56
CA ILE A 67 0.77 8.10 -2.29
C ILE A 67 -0.46 8.29 -1.42
N VAL A 68 -0.57 7.48 -0.38
CA VAL A 68 -1.58 7.63 0.67
C VAL A 68 -1.12 8.73 1.62
N CYS A 69 -1.90 9.80 1.79
CA CYS A 69 -1.49 10.97 2.57
C CYS A 69 -2.68 11.72 3.17
N SER A 70 -2.48 12.45 4.26
CA SER A 70 -3.55 13.28 4.86
C SER A 70 -3.78 14.60 4.10
N ASP A 71 -2.75 15.12 3.43
CA ASP A 71 -2.82 16.32 2.61
C ASP A 71 -1.89 16.21 1.40
N SER A 72 -2.48 16.13 0.19
CA SER A 72 -1.71 16.02 -1.05
C SER A 72 -0.86 17.25 -1.36
N ASN A 73 -1.25 18.46 -0.96
CA ASN A 73 -0.52 19.68 -1.27
C ASN A 73 0.77 19.78 -0.45
N ALA A 74 0.72 19.38 0.82
CA ALA A 74 1.90 19.26 1.67
C ALA A 74 2.92 18.28 1.08
N VAL A 75 2.47 17.11 0.59
CA VAL A 75 3.34 16.13 -0.05
C VAL A 75 3.95 16.68 -1.34
N LYS A 76 3.13 17.26 -2.23
CA LYS A 76 3.63 17.86 -3.49
C LYS A 76 4.72 18.91 -3.22
N THR A 77 4.47 19.80 -2.27
CA THR A 77 5.43 20.85 -1.88
C THR A 77 6.73 20.24 -1.36
N TYR A 78 6.65 19.19 -0.53
CA TYR A 78 7.82 18.48 -0.03
C TYR A 78 8.61 17.80 -1.15
N LEU A 79 7.93 17.14 -2.09
CA LEU A 79 8.56 16.48 -3.23
C LEU A 79 9.26 17.50 -4.14
N THR A 80 8.55 18.57 -4.55
CA THR A 80 9.11 19.58 -5.46
C THR A 80 10.24 20.38 -4.83
N SER A 81 10.16 20.69 -3.53
CA SER A 81 11.27 21.34 -2.82
C SER A 81 12.51 20.45 -2.71
N GLY A 82 12.32 19.12 -2.73
CA GLY A 82 13.38 18.13 -2.84
C GLY A 82 13.82 17.83 -4.28
N GLY A 83 13.32 18.56 -5.29
CA GLY A 83 13.69 18.36 -6.70
C GLY A 83 13.02 17.17 -7.37
N VAL A 84 12.04 16.53 -6.73
CA VAL A 84 11.31 15.38 -7.29
C VAL A 84 10.17 15.90 -8.17
N PRO A 85 10.14 15.54 -9.47
CA PRO A 85 9.04 15.94 -10.35
C PRO A 85 7.74 15.19 -9.98
N LEU A 86 6.60 15.69 -10.43
CA LEU A 86 5.28 15.15 -10.09
C LEU A 86 4.60 14.53 -11.33
N VAL A 87 5.22 13.52 -11.94
CA VAL A 87 4.77 13.00 -13.25
C VAL A 87 3.76 11.86 -13.06
N ASN A 88 4.21 10.69 -12.62
CA ASN A 88 3.38 9.49 -12.50
C ASN A 88 2.82 9.28 -11.08
N LEU A 89 2.39 10.37 -10.43
CA LEU A 89 1.95 10.34 -9.04
C LEU A 89 0.42 10.43 -8.92
N LYS A 90 -0.17 9.59 -8.05
CA LYS A 90 -1.58 9.64 -7.66
C LYS A 90 -1.68 9.79 -6.15
N PHE A 91 -2.48 10.73 -5.67
CA PHE A 91 -2.63 10.99 -4.24
C PHE A 91 -3.97 10.43 -3.74
N ILE A 92 -3.92 9.62 -2.69
CA ILE A 92 -5.09 9.04 -2.04
C ILE A 92 -5.21 9.70 -0.66
N VAL A 93 -6.20 10.57 -0.50
CA VAL A 93 -6.43 11.27 0.76
C VAL A 93 -7.36 10.43 1.64
N THR A 94 -6.79 9.70 2.59
CA THR A 94 -7.51 8.84 3.53
C THR A 94 -6.75 8.69 4.84
N THR A 95 -7.36 8.05 5.83
CA THR A 95 -6.73 7.75 7.11
C THR A 95 -5.82 6.52 7.02
N PHE A 96 -4.71 6.56 7.73
CA PHE A 96 -3.73 5.49 7.90
C PHE A 96 -3.01 5.70 9.23
N ASN A 97 -2.44 4.64 9.80
CA ASN A 97 -1.82 4.70 11.13
C ASN A 97 -0.32 4.42 11.13
N SER A 98 0.24 3.91 10.02
CA SER A 98 1.65 3.53 9.94
C SER A 98 2.16 3.55 8.49
N VAL A 99 3.49 3.50 8.33
CA VAL A 99 4.16 3.50 7.02
C VAL A 99 4.06 2.17 6.30
N TRP A 100 3.69 1.10 7.01
CA TRP A 100 3.73 -0.29 6.55
C TRP A 100 2.54 -0.65 5.67
N CYS A 101 2.32 0.11 4.59
CA CYS A 101 1.28 -0.18 3.60
C CYS A 101 1.45 -1.57 2.95
N ARG A 102 2.60 -2.22 3.11
CA ARG A 102 2.80 -3.62 2.73
C ARG A 102 1.93 -4.60 3.55
N ASP A 103 1.66 -4.28 4.81
CA ASP A 103 0.98 -5.18 5.75
C ASP A 103 -0.54 -5.03 5.68
N TYR A 104 -1.03 -3.79 5.53
CA TYR A 104 -2.45 -3.46 5.52
C TYR A 104 -2.99 -3.00 4.15
N GLY A 105 -2.11 -2.89 3.15
CA GLY A 105 -2.48 -2.45 1.81
C GLY A 105 -3.20 -3.53 1.00
N PRO A 106 -3.69 -3.16 -0.19
CA PRO A 106 -4.46 -4.07 -1.02
C PRO A 106 -3.60 -5.22 -1.54
N TRP A 107 -4.23 -6.38 -1.71
CA TRP A 107 -3.65 -7.51 -2.45
C TRP A 107 -4.12 -7.47 -3.90
N ALA A 108 -3.18 -7.36 -4.83
CA ALA A 108 -3.48 -7.42 -6.25
C ALA A 108 -3.80 -8.86 -6.67
N VAL A 109 -4.91 -9.02 -7.40
CA VAL A 109 -5.34 -10.30 -7.96
C VAL A 109 -5.73 -10.12 -9.43
N TYR A 110 -5.48 -11.15 -10.22
CA TYR A 110 -5.96 -11.22 -11.61
C TYR A 110 -7.10 -12.22 -11.71
N SER A 111 -8.19 -11.83 -12.38
CA SER A 111 -9.27 -12.72 -12.79
C SER A 111 -9.18 -12.97 -14.30
N GLU A 112 -9.08 -14.24 -14.70
CA GLU A 112 -9.10 -14.75 -16.09
C GLU A 112 -8.06 -14.16 -17.09
N TYR A 113 -7.30 -15.04 -17.74
CA TYR A 113 -6.53 -14.71 -18.95
C TYR A 113 -7.47 -14.76 -20.17
N PRO A 114 -7.31 -13.90 -21.20
CA PRO A 114 -8.01 -14.12 -22.46
C PRO A 114 -7.61 -15.48 -23.01
N THR A 115 -8.61 -16.33 -23.26
CA THR A 115 -8.40 -17.56 -24.04
C THR A 115 -7.96 -17.13 -25.43
N VAL A 116 -6.70 -17.43 -25.76
CA VAL A 116 -6.18 -17.35 -27.13
C VAL A 116 -6.83 -18.38 -28.03
#